data_AF-A0A4Y2Q4L8-F1
#
_entry.id   AF-A0A4Y2Q4L8-F1
#
_cell.length_a   1.000
_cell.length_b   1.000
_cell.length_c   1.000
_cell.angle_alpha   90.00
_cell.angle_beta   90.00
_cell.angle_gamma   90.00
#
_symmetry.space_group_name_H-M   'P 1'
#
loop_
_entity.id
_entity.type
_entity.pdbx_description
1 polymer ?
#
loop_
_entity_poly.entity_id
_entity_poly.type
_entity_poly.pdbx_seq_one_letter_code
_entity_poly.pdbx_strand_id
1 'polypeptide(L)'
;SGEVKPGQLLAIMGASGAGKTTLLNVLTGRNLRLLNVDGEVLVNGENVGQAITRLSAYVQQDDLFIGTLTVREHLIFQVSLKAVMKHYIINANIFGSD
;
A
#
# COMPACT_ATOMS: atom_id res chain seq x y z
N SER A 1 -18.49 -9.61 1.01
CA SER A 1 -18.29 -8.32 1.71
C SER A 1 -17.40 -8.56 2.93
N GLY A 2 -16.65 -7.54 3.34
CA GLY A 2 -15.78 -7.60 4.53
C GLY A 2 -15.54 -6.18 5.05
N GLU A 3 -15.29 -6.05 6.34
CA GLU A 3 -15.04 -4.77 7.03
C GLU A 3 -13.83 -4.93 7.92
N VAL A 4 -13.02 -3.87 8.03
CA VAL A 4 -11.89 -3.79 8.97
C VAL A 4 -12.03 -2.50 9.76
N LYS A 5 -11.99 -2.60 11.09
CA LYS A 5 -12.05 -1.43 11.98
C LYS A 5 -10.65 -0.90 12.29
N PRO A 6 -10.52 0.38 12.67
CA PRO A 6 -9.24 0.94 13.10
C PRO A 6 -8.57 0.08 14.19
N GLY A 7 -7.27 -0.17 14.04
CA GLY A 7 -6.48 -1.00 14.97
C GLY A 7 -6.58 -2.51 14.75
N GLN A 8 -7.35 -2.97 13.77
CA GLN A 8 -7.44 -4.40 13.43
C GLN A 8 -6.45 -4.81 12.35
N LEU A 9 -5.98 -6.06 12.43
CA LEU A 9 -5.21 -6.72 11.39
C LEU A 9 -6.10 -7.71 10.65
N LEU A 10 -6.25 -7.52 9.34
CA LEU A 10 -6.94 -8.47 8.46
C LEU A 10 -5.91 -9.31 7.69
N ALA A 11 -6.03 -10.63 7.77
CA ALA A 11 -5.25 -11.57 6.99
C ALA A 11 -6.10 -12.23 5.90
N ILE A 12 -5.59 -12.24 4.66
CA ILE A 12 -6.23 -12.93 3.52
C ILE A 12 -5.46 -14.23 3.27
N MET A 13 -6.09 -15.36 3.54
CA MET A 13 -5.49 -16.69 3.40
C MET A 13 -6.20 -17.52 2.33
N GLY A 14 -5.46 -18.38 1.65
CA GLY A 14 -6.00 -19.27 0.61
C GLY A 14 -4.90 -19.88 -0.24
N ALA A 15 -5.25 -20.93 -1.00
CA ALA A 15 -4.34 -21.64 -1.89
C ALA A 15 -3.64 -20.72 -2.92
N SER A 16 -2.52 -21.15 -3.48
CA SER A 16 -1.89 -20.43 -4.59
C SER A 16 -2.87 -20.33 -5.76
N GLY A 17 -2.93 -19.17 -6.42
CA GLY A 17 -3.90 -18.92 -7.49
C GLY A 17 -5.33 -18.57 -7.05
N ALA A 18 -5.66 -18.58 -5.75
CA ALA A 18 -7.00 -18.23 -5.24
C ALA A 18 -7.38 -16.73 -5.40
N GLY A 19 -6.58 -15.94 -6.12
CA GLY A 19 -6.88 -14.53 -6.39
C GLY A 19 -6.56 -13.54 -5.26
N LYS A 20 -5.75 -13.92 -4.25
CA LYS A 20 -5.36 -13.03 -3.13
C LYS A 20 -4.69 -11.73 -3.62
N THR A 21 -3.67 -11.86 -4.46
CA THR A 21 -2.97 -10.73 -5.07
C THR A 21 -3.90 -9.92 -5.97
N THR A 22 -4.79 -10.59 -6.70
CA THR A 22 -5.82 -9.93 -7.52
C THR A 22 -6.77 -9.09 -6.67
N LEU A 23 -7.27 -9.63 -5.55
CA LEU A 23 -8.15 -8.92 -4.62
C LEU A 23 -7.45 -7.68 -4.03
N LEU A 24 -6.20 -7.80 -3.61
CA LEU A 24 -5.43 -6.66 -3.10
C LEU A 24 -5.17 -5.60 -4.18
N ASN A 25 -4.89 -6.01 -5.42
CA ASN A 25 -4.74 -5.09 -6.54
C ASN A 25 -6.05 -4.33 -6.83
N VAL A 26 -7.19 -5.03 -6.77
CA VAL A 26 -8.52 -4.42 -6.95
C VAL A 26 -8.81 -3.39 -5.85
N LEU A 27 -8.60 -3.76 -4.58
CA LEU A 27 -8.80 -2.87 -3.44
C LEU A 27 -7.89 -1.64 -3.47
N THR A 28 -6.70 -1.75 -4.06
CA THR A 28 -5.73 -0.65 -4.16
C THR A 28 -5.81 0.10 -5.49
N GLY A 29 -6.79 -0.20 -6.34
CA GLY A 29 -6.99 0.47 -7.64
C GLY A 29 -5.88 0.23 -8.66
N ARG A 30 -5.13 -0.88 -8.54
CA ARG A 30 -3.99 -1.22 -9.40
C ARG A 30 -4.33 -2.35 -10.37
N ASN A 31 -3.68 -2.35 -11.54
CA ASN A 31 -3.77 -3.42 -12.54
C ASN A 31 -5.20 -3.81 -12.96
N LEU A 32 -6.13 -2.85 -12.97
CA LEU A 32 -7.55 -3.06 -13.29
C LEU A 32 -7.83 -3.28 -14.79
N ARG A 33 -6.85 -3.06 -15.68
CA ARG A 33 -7.06 -3.06 -17.14
C ARG A 33 -7.60 -4.37 -17.71
N LEU A 34 -7.42 -5.48 -17.00
CA LEU A 34 -7.82 -6.83 -17.43
C LEU A 34 -8.95 -7.40 -16.57
N LEU A 35 -9.52 -6.62 -15.65
CA LEU A 35 -10.48 -7.09 -14.66
C LEU A 35 -11.77 -6.28 -14.74
N ASN A 36 -12.90 -6.98 -14.89
CA ASN A 36 -14.21 -6.40 -14.66
C ASN A 36 -14.45 -6.44 -13.14
N VAL A 37 -14.50 -5.25 -12.52
CA VAL A 37 -14.71 -5.10 -11.08
C VAL A 37 -16.05 -4.41 -10.88
N ASP A 38 -16.97 -5.11 -10.23
CA ASP A 38 -18.24 -4.58 -9.77
C ASP A 38 -18.27 -4.55 -8.24
N GLY A 39 -18.85 -3.50 -7.67
CA GLY A 39 -18.97 -3.29 -6.23
C GLY A 39 -18.33 -1.98 -5.77
N GLU A 40 -18.44 -1.72 -4.47
CA GLU A 40 -18.01 -0.47 -3.86
C GLU A 40 -16.94 -0.71 -2.79
N VAL A 41 -15.97 0.20 -2.72
CA VAL A 41 -14.95 0.22 -1.66
C VAL A 41 -15.18 1.47 -0.84
N LEU A 42 -15.51 1.28 0.43
CA LEU A 42 -15.80 2.36 1.36
C LEU A 42 -14.68 2.51 2.38
N VAL A 43 -14.30 3.75 2.67
CA VAL A 43 -13.42 4.10 3.80
C VAL A 43 -14.17 5.08 4.67
N ASN A 44 -14.38 4.74 5.95
CA ASN A 44 -15.18 5.53 6.88
C ASN A 44 -16.61 5.83 6.38
N GLY A 45 -17.21 4.92 5.62
CA GLY A 45 -18.56 5.07 5.06
C GLY A 45 -18.63 5.86 3.75
N GLU A 46 -17.51 6.41 3.28
CA GLU A 46 -17.44 7.14 2.01
C GLU A 46 -16.90 6.25 0.90
N ASN A 47 -17.56 6.25 -0.27
CA ASN A 47 -17.06 5.53 -1.44
C ASN A 47 -15.80 6.22 -1.97
N VAL A 48 -14.66 5.56 -1.84
CA VAL A 48 -13.36 6.14 -2.23
C VAL A 48 -12.94 5.79 -3.64
N GLY A 49 -13.53 4.77 -4.28
CA GLY A 49 -13.14 4.31 -5.62
C GLY A 49 -11.62 4.28 -5.83
N GLN A 50 -11.13 5.04 -6.81
CA GLN A 50 -9.69 5.14 -7.13
C GLN A 50 -8.87 6.01 -6.15
N ALA A 51 -9.51 6.80 -5.28
CA ALA A 51 -8.83 7.66 -4.31
C ALA A 51 -8.16 6.85 -3.18
N ILE A 52 -8.49 5.56 -3.04
CA ILE A 52 -7.87 4.63 -2.07
C ILE A 52 -6.34 4.59 -2.19
N THR A 53 -5.79 4.77 -3.39
CA THR A 53 -4.34 4.82 -3.65
C THR A 53 -3.64 5.98 -2.94
N ARG A 54 -4.38 7.08 -2.64
CA ARG A 54 -3.86 8.24 -1.91
C ARG A 54 -3.99 8.09 -0.39
N LEU A 55 -4.88 7.22 0.07
CA LEU A 55 -5.21 7.01 1.49
C LEU A 55 -4.49 5.81 2.09
N SER A 56 -4.02 4.88 1.26
CA SER A 56 -3.37 3.65 1.68
C SER A 56 -1.98 3.48 1.08
N ALA A 57 -1.17 2.63 1.72
CA ALA A 57 0.10 2.17 1.18
C ALA A 57 -0.04 0.71 0.74
N TYR A 58 0.44 0.40 -0.45
CA TYR A 58 0.51 -0.97 -0.97
C TYR A 58 1.98 -1.37 -1.14
N VAL A 59 2.31 -2.55 -0.63
CA VAL A 59 3.63 -3.18 -0.82
C VAL A 59 3.45 -4.30 -1.83
N GLN A 60 4.29 -4.32 -2.86
CA GLN A 60 4.21 -5.32 -3.92
C GLN A 60 4.77 -6.66 -3.43
N GLN A 61 4.36 -7.74 -4.10
CA GLN A 61 4.85 -9.08 -3.80
C GLN A 61 6.33 -9.25 -4.17
N ASP A 62 6.77 -8.57 -5.23
CA ASP A 62 8.17 -8.55 -5.64
C ASP A 62 8.86 -7.32 -5.07
N ASP A 63 10.04 -7.53 -4.48
CA ASP A 63 10.87 -6.45 -3.97
C ASP A 63 11.72 -5.83 -5.08
N LEU A 64 11.69 -4.50 -5.17
CA LEU A 64 12.56 -3.72 -6.06
C LEU A 64 13.73 -3.15 -5.26
N PHE A 65 14.65 -4.00 -4.81
CA PHE A 65 15.87 -3.53 -4.14
C PHE A 65 16.97 -3.22 -5.16
N ILE A 66 17.55 -2.03 -5.03
CA ILE A 66 18.81 -1.69 -5.69
C ILE A 66 19.92 -2.18 -4.75
N GLY A 67 20.60 -3.27 -5.13
CA GLY A 67 21.59 -3.95 -4.28
C GLY A 67 22.82 -3.13 -3.89
N THR A 68 22.95 -1.90 -4.40
CA THR A 68 24.03 -0.96 -4.05
C THR A 68 23.64 0.03 -2.95
N LEU A 69 22.37 0.05 -2.50
CA LEU A 69 21.90 0.98 -1.47
C LEU A 69 21.85 0.32 -0.10
N THR A 70 22.25 1.06 0.93
CA THR A 70 22.02 0.69 2.33
C THR A 70 20.54 0.83 2.69
N VAL A 71 20.11 0.18 3.78
CA VAL A 71 18.73 0.24 4.28
C VAL A 71 18.25 1.70 4.49
N ARG A 72 19.13 2.55 5.04
CA ARG A 72 18.82 3.97 5.28
C ARG A 72 18.58 4.72 3.98
N GLU A 73 19.44 4.52 2.98
CA GLU A 73 19.34 5.16 1.68
C GLU A 73 18.08 4.69 0.94
N HIS A 74 17.77 3.40 1.01
CA HIS A 74 16.55 2.87 0.41
C HIS A 74 15.29 3.46 1.05
N LEU A 75 15.26 3.60 2.37
CA LEU A 75 14.12 4.23 3.06
C LEU A 75 13.96 5.70 2.68
N ILE A 76 15.05 6.47 2.65
CA ILE A 76 15.04 7.88 2.24
C ILE A 76 14.57 8.02 0.80
N PHE A 77 15.05 7.16 -0.10
CA PHE A 77 14.64 7.16 -1.51
C PHE A 77 13.14 6.89 -1.67
N GLN A 78 12.62 5.84 -1.02
CA GLN A 78 11.20 5.48 -1.05
C GLN A 78 10.30 6.59 -0.49
N VAL A 79 10.73 7.21 0.62
CA VAL A 79 10.04 8.35 1.23
C VAL A 79 10.06 9.55 0.29
N SER A 80 11.21 9.85 -0.32
CA SER A 80 11.35 10.99 -1.23
C SER A 80 10.42 10.87 -2.43
N LEU A 81 10.29 9.68 -3.02
CA LEU A 81 9.37 9.42 -4.13
C LEU A 81 7.90 9.61 -3.75
N LYS A 82 7.52 9.26 -2.52
CA LYS A 82 6.14 9.46 -2.02
C LYS A 82 5.88 10.89 -1.55
N ALA A 83 6.89 11.58 -1.03
CA ALA A 83 6.78 12.91 -0.43
C ALA A 83 6.70 14.07 -1.43
N VAL A 84 7.03 13.86 -2.73
CA VAL A 84 6.91 14.93 -3.76
C VAL A 84 5.48 15.47 -3.89
N MET A 85 4.47 14.82 -3.31
CA MET A 85 3.08 15.28 -3.25
C MET A 85 2.60 15.87 -1.90
N LYS A 86 3.50 16.31 -1.01
CA LYS A 86 3.19 17.29 0.06
C LYS A 86 4.49 17.80 0.67
N HIS A 87 4.67 19.13 0.69
CA HIS A 87 5.68 19.81 1.53
C HIS A 87 5.51 19.34 2.99
N TYR A 88 6.26 18.32 3.39
CA TYR A 88 6.39 17.90 4.79
C TYR A 88 7.87 17.61 5.01
N ILE A 89 8.48 18.36 5.93
CA ILE A 89 9.84 18.12 6.41
C ILE A 89 9.77 16.85 7.25
N ILE A 90 10.19 15.73 6.67
CA ILE A 90 10.34 14.48 7.41
C ILE A 90 11.71 14.53 8.07
N ASN A 91 11.78 15.08 9.28
CA ASN A 91 12.95 14.95 10.14
C ASN A 91 13.01 13.50 10.64
N ALA A 92 13.64 12.63 9.85
CA ALA A 92 13.96 11.28 10.25
C ALA A 92 15.21 11.28 11.16
N ASN A 93 15.02 11.72 12.42
CA ASN A 93 15.97 11.41 13.49
C ASN A 93 15.76 9.96 13.90
N ILE A 94 16.35 9.05 13.12
CA ILE A 94 16.55 7.66 13.50
C ILE A 94 17.84 7.64 14.33
N PHE A 95 17.79 8.21 15.53
CA PHE A 95 18.81 7.95 16.54
C PHE A 95 18.43 6.66 17.24
N GLY A 96 19.25 5.63 17.03
CA GLY A 96 19.26 4.48 17.90
C GLY A 96 19.81 4.86 19.27
N SER A 97 19.22 4.29 20.30
CA SER A 97 19.88 4.05 21.58
C SER A 97 19.52 2.62 21.99
N ASP A 98 20.55 1.78 21.90
CA ASP A 98 20.72 0.40 22.34
C ASP A 98 19.88 -0.72 21.69
#